data_AF-A0A0F8ZIR0-F1
#
_entry.id   AF-A0A0F8ZIR0-F1
#
_cell.length_a   1.000
_cell.length_b   1.000
_cell.length_c   1.000
_cell.angle_alpha   90.00
_cell.angle_beta   90.00
_cell.angle_gamma   90.00
#
_symmetry.space_group_name_H-M   'P 1'
#
loop_
_entity.id
_entity.type
_entity.pdbx_description
1 polymer ?
#
loop_
_entity_poly.entity_id
_entity_poly.type
_entity_poly.pdbx_seq_one_letter_code
_entity_poly.pdbx_strand_id
1 'polypeptide(L)'
;QLLKELYPEWMPPNRFALLDLWPTMEKAMTNNVSQEEVMTRIWRAILDDPNVEGVFNMIFVSTRFSKRYNFQEMSENKTDKIVFMWMVGENRAVRRITKLFNKNNIPVFPTLEETIRNFSILVQESKNKIGI
;
A
#
# COMPACT_ATOMS: atom_id res chain seq x y z
N GLN A 1 2.01 16.29 -4.79
CA GLN A 1 0.98 17.09 -5.51
C GLN A 1 -0.15 16.19 -6.00
N LEU A 2 0.16 15.09 -6.71
CA LEU A 2 -0.78 14.11 -7.24
C LEU A 2 -1.77 13.53 -6.20
N LEU A 3 -1.34 13.18 -4.98
CA LEU A 3 -2.26 12.65 -3.95
C LEU A 3 -3.35 13.67 -3.54
N LYS A 4 -3.05 14.97 -3.51
CA LYS A 4 -4.05 15.98 -3.12
C LYS A 4 -5.21 16.06 -4.12
N GLU A 5 -4.94 15.82 -5.40
CA GLU A 5 -5.96 15.83 -6.46
C GLU A 5 -6.89 14.61 -6.38
N LEU A 6 -6.36 13.47 -5.92
CA LEU A 6 -7.11 12.23 -5.79
C LEU A 6 -8.06 12.26 -4.59
N TYR A 7 -7.64 12.86 -3.48
CA TYR A 7 -8.47 12.98 -2.28
C TYR A 7 -9.62 13.99 -2.44
N PRO A 8 -10.72 13.86 -1.68
CA PRO A 8 -11.75 14.88 -1.60
C PRO A 8 -11.25 16.12 -0.82
N GLU A 9 -11.75 17.31 -1.18
CA GLU A 9 -11.31 18.58 -0.57
C GLU A 9 -11.55 18.63 0.95
N TRP A 10 -12.64 18.01 1.42
CA TRP A 10 -13.00 17.98 2.84
C TRP A 10 -12.12 17.05 3.69
N MET A 11 -11.35 16.16 3.05
CA MET A 11 -10.41 15.26 3.72
C MET A 11 -9.15 15.10 2.87
N PRO A 12 -8.22 16.07 2.91
CA PRO A 12 -6.95 15.98 2.20
C PRO A 12 -6.07 14.85 2.77
N PRO A 13 -5.07 14.37 2.01
CA PRO A 13 -4.15 13.35 2.52
C PRO A 13 -3.40 13.85 3.75
N ASN A 14 -3.16 12.94 4.69
CA ASN A 14 -2.51 13.27 5.96
C ASN A 14 -1.09 13.81 5.74
N ARG A 15 -0.75 14.90 6.45
CA ARG A 15 0.57 15.52 6.40
C ARG A 15 1.71 14.68 7.00
N PHE A 16 1.39 13.68 7.80
CA PHE A 16 2.32 12.76 8.47
C PHE A 16 2.45 11.40 7.75
N ALA A 17 2.10 11.34 6.46
CA ALA A 17 2.23 10.15 5.61
C ALA A 17 1.40 8.91 6.03
N LEU A 18 0.46 9.04 6.98
CA LEU A 18 -0.54 8.02 7.28
C LEU A 18 -1.77 8.20 6.37
N LEU A 19 -1.80 7.47 5.26
CA LEU A 19 -2.83 7.63 4.22
C LEU A 19 -4.02 6.70 4.44
N ASP A 20 -5.18 7.26 4.77
CA ASP A 20 -6.47 6.56 4.65
C ASP A 20 -7.00 6.72 3.23
N LEU A 21 -7.12 5.64 2.48
CA LEU A 21 -7.50 5.67 1.07
C LEU A 21 -9.03 5.60 0.87
N TRP A 22 -9.80 5.31 1.92
CA TRP A 22 -11.26 5.15 1.80
C TRP A 22 -12.00 6.38 1.23
N PRO A 23 -11.73 7.62 1.69
CA PRO A 23 -12.40 8.81 1.13
C PRO A 23 -12.13 8.99 -0.37
N THR A 24 -10.95 8.58 -0.82
CA THR A 24 -10.56 8.62 -2.23
C THR A 24 -11.32 7.58 -3.04
N MET A 25 -11.55 6.38 -2.48
CA MET A 25 -12.41 5.37 -3.09
C MET A 25 -13.87 5.83 -3.18
N GLU A 26 -14.37 6.52 -2.16
CA GLU A 26 -15.73 7.10 -2.16
C GLU A 26 -15.90 8.19 -3.22
N LYS A 27 -14.95 9.12 -3.31
CA LYS A 27 -14.94 10.13 -4.37
C LYS A 27 -14.95 9.50 -5.77
N ALA A 28 -14.16 8.43 -5.97
CA ALA A 28 -14.13 7.70 -7.23
C ALA A 28 -15.50 7.08 -7.57
N MET A 29 -16.17 6.46 -6.58
CA MET A 29 -17.51 5.90 -6.76
C MET A 29 -18.52 6.98 -7.16
N THR A 30 -18.53 8.12 -6.48
CA THR A 30 -19.44 9.24 -6.77
C THR A 30 -19.21 9.82 -8.17
N ASN A 31 -17.97 9.84 -8.63
CA ASN A 31 -17.59 10.42 -9.93
C ASN A 31 -17.58 9.40 -11.07
N ASN A 32 -18.06 8.17 -10.86
CA ASN A 32 -18.01 7.07 -11.84
C ASN A 32 -16.60 6.77 -12.38
N VAL A 33 -15.58 6.95 -11.55
CA VAL A 33 -14.18 6.59 -11.87
C VAL A 33 -13.88 5.20 -11.33
N SER A 34 -13.09 4.43 -12.06
CA SER A 34 -12.65 3.10 -11.61
C SER A 34 -11.81 3.20 -10.33
N GLN A 35 -12.23 2.48 -9.30
CA GLN A 35 -11.49 2.39 -8.03
C GLN A 35 -10.12 1.74 -8.23
N GLU A 36 -10.04 0.77 -9.16
CA GLU A 36 -8.79 0.13 -9.54
C GLU A 36 -7.81 1.14 -10.14
N GLU A 37 -8.27 1.99 -11.07
CA GLU A 37 -7.47 3.04 -11.68
C GLU A 37 -6.95 4.03 -10.62
N VAL A 38 -7.83 4.43 -9.70
CA VAL A 38 -7.47 5.34 -8.60
C VAL A 38 -6.42 4.70 -7.70
N MET A 39 -6.59 3.43 -7.33
CA MET A 39 -5.60 2.69 -6.54
C MET A 39 -4.25 2.57 -7.26
N THR A 40 -4.24 2.27 -8.56
CA THR A 40 -3.02 2.24 -9.38
C THR A 40 -2.31 3.59 -9.37
N ARG A 41 -3.05 4.70 -9.52
CA ARG A 41 -2.49 6.06 -9.48
C ARG A 41 -1.90 6.39 -8.11
N ILE A 42 -2.58 6.03 -7.02
CA ILE A 42 -2.07 6.22 -5.65
C ILE A 42 -0.79 5.41 -5.45
N TRP A 43 -0.79 4.13 -5.86
CA TRP A 43 0.36 3.25 -5.70
C TRP A 43 1.59 3.78 -6.41
N ARG A 44 1.44 4.19 -7.68
CA ARG A 44 2.52 4.83 -8.44
C ARG A 44 2.98 6.13 -7.79
N ALA A 45 2.05 7.00 -7.38
CA ALA A 45 2.38 8.26 -6.71
C ALA A 45 3.27 8.06 -5.46
N ILE A 46 2.98 7.04 -4.66
CA ILE A 46 3.75 6.70 -3.46
C ILE A 46 5.12 6.10 -3.84
N LEU A 47 5.14 5.16 -4.77
CA LEU A 47 6.38 4.49 -5.19
C LEU A 47 7.32 5.39 -6.01
N ASP A 48 6.80 6.44 -6.65
CA ASP A 48 7.60 7.40 -7.41
C ASP A 48 8.06 8.61 -6.56
N ASP A 49 7.48 8.84 -5.38
CA ASP A 49 7.85 9.99 -4.53
C ASP A 49 9.24 9.82 -3.93
N PRO A 50 10.26 10.64 -4.28
CA PRO A 50 11.63 10.47 -3.81
C PRO A 50 11.79 10.63 -2.29
N ASN A 51 10.80 11.20 -1.59
CA ASN A 51 10.82 11.35 -0.15
C ASN A 51 10.25 10.14 0.60
N VAL A 52 9.70 9.16 -0.11
CA VAL A 52 9.23 7.90 0.46
C VAL A 52 10.31 6.84 0.31
N GLU A 53 10.86 6.39 1.44
CA GLU A 53 11.92 5.37 1.48
C GLU A 53 11.36 3.94 1.59
N GLY A 54 10.13 3.82 2.10
CA GLY A 54 9.44 2.55 2.25
C GLY A 54 7.96 2.72 2.50
N VAL A 55 7.21 1.64 2.28
CA VAL A 55 5.75 1.60 2.38
C VAL A 55 5.36 0.46 3.29
N PHE A 56 4.59 0.76 4.31
CA PHE A 56 3.81 -0.25 5.03
C PHE A 56 2.34 -0.10 4.64
N ASN A 57 1.79 -1.10 3.96
CA ASN A 57 0.43 -1.09 3.47
C ASN A 57 -0.44 -2.11 4.21
N MET A 58 -1.53 -1.62 4.79
CA MET A 58 -2.58 -2.44 5.38
C MET A 58 -3.77 -2.48 4.43
N ILE A 59 -4.20 -3.67 4.04
CA ILE A 59 -5.29 -3.82 3.08
C ILE A 59 -6.32 -4.86 3.49
N PHE A 60 -7.59 -4.50 3.37
CA PHE A 60 -8.69 -5.45 3.50
C PHE A 60 -8.91 -6.18 2.18
N VAL A 61 -8.92 -7.51 2.24
CA VAL A 61 -8.94 -8.39 1.08
C VAL A 61 -10.09 -9.38 1.19
N SER A 62 -11.02 -9.31 0.24
CA SER A 62 -12.11 -10.27 0.10
C SER A 62 -12.36 -10.59 -1.37
N THR A 63 -13.07 -11.66 -1.69
CA THR A 63 -13.41 -12.01 -3.08
C THR A 63 -14.17 -10.87 -3.77
N ARG A 64 -15.04 -10.17 -3.04
CA ARG A 64 -15.81 -9.02 -3.53
C ARG A 64 -14.94 -7.78 -3.72
N PHE A 65 -14.13 -7.43 -2.72
CA PHE A 65 -13.36 -6.18 -2.73
C PHE A 65 -12.05 -6.28 -3.52
N SER A 66 -11.55 -7.49 -3.78
CA SER A 66 -10.29 -7.67 -4.52
C SER A 66 -10.31 -7.08 -5.93
N LYS A 67 -11.48 -6.95 -6.54
CA LYS A 67 -11.64 -6.34 -7.88
C LYS A 67 -11.39 -4.82 -7.89
N ARG A 68 -11.29 -4.18 -6.72
CA ARG A 68 -10.98 -2.74 -6.60
C ARG A 68 -9.48 -2.46 -6.67
N TYR A 69 -8.66 -3.50 -6.73
CA TYR A 69 -7.20 -3.39 -6.68
C TYR A 69 -6.59 -4.17 -7.84
N ASN A 70 -5.63 -3.56 -8.52
CA ASN A 70 -4.79 -4.28 -9.47
C ASN A 70 -3.62 -4.94 -8.75
N PHE A 71 -3.89 -6.01 -7.99
CA PHE A 71 -2.85 -6.71 -7.23
C PHE A 71 -1.72 -7.26 -8.09
N GLN A 72 -2.00 -7.59 -9.36
CA GLN A 72 -0.99 -8.04 -10.30
C GLN A 72 0.02 -6.93 -10.54
N GLU A 73 -0.46 -5.77 -11.00
CA GLU A 73 0.39 -4.60 -11.25
C GLU A 73 1.11 -4.14 -9.98
N MET A 74 0.42 -4.08 -8.84
CA MET A 74 1.04 -3.72 -7.56
C MET A 74 2.20 -4.65 -7.20
N SER A 75 2.06 -5.94 -7.48
CA SER A 75 3.09 -6.94 -7.17
C SER A 75 4.25 -6.93 -8.16
N GLU A 76 4.01 -6.55 -9.41
CA GLU A 76 5.03 -6.56 -10.47
C GLU A 76 5.81 -5.25 -10.56
N ASN A 77 5.30 -4.18 -9.94
CA ASN A 77 5.92 -2.87 -9.94
C ASN A 77 7.33 -2.95 -9.33
N LYS A 78 8.33 -2.63 -10.14
CA LYS A 78 9.74 -2.64 -9.73
C LYS A 78 10.04 -1.34 -9.00
N THR A 79 10.42 -1.46 -7.75
CA THR A 79 10.86 -0.34 -6.91
C THR A 79 12.01 -0.81 -6.04
N ASP A 80 12.97 0.08 -5.81
CA ASP A 80 14.05 -0.15 -4.84
C ASP A 80 13.59 0.14 -3.40
N LYS A 81 12.36 0.65 -3.24
CA LYS A 81 11.75 0.93 -1.94
C LYS A 81 11.29 -0.36 -1.27
N ILE A 82 11.42 -0.39 0.06
CA ILE A 82 10.92 -1.50 0.86
C ILE A 82 9.40 -1.41 0.92
N VAL A 83 8.69 -2.46 0.48
CA VAL A 83 7.22 -2.55 0.55
C VAL A 83 6.82 -3.72 1.43
N PHE A 84 6.12 -3.43 2.53
CA PHE A 84 5.59 -4.41 3.46
C PHE A 84 4.06 -4.43 3.37
N MET A 85 3.50 -5.64 3.30
CA MET A 85 2.06 -5.83 3.23
C MET A 85 1.56 -6.52 4.50
N TRP A 86 0.48 -5.99 5.07
CA TRP A 86 -0.35 -6.70 6.03
C TRP A 86 -1.78 -6.78 5.47
N MET A 87 -2.30 -8.00 5.37
CA MET A 87 -3.59 -8.25 4.73
C MET A 87 -4.57 -8.91 5.69
N VAL A 88 -5.78 -8.38 5.76
CA VAL A 88 -6.86 -8.90 6.60
C VAL A 88 -8.08 -9.20 5.73
N GLY A 89 -8.80 -10.28 6.00
CA GLY A 89 -10.08 -10.57 5.34
C GLY A 89 -10.31 -12.05 5.06
N GLU A 90 -10.89 -12.37 3.90
CA GLU A 90 -11.26 -13.75 3.57
C GLU A 90 -10.01 -14.63 3.36
N ASN A 91 -9.88 -15.70 4.14
CA ASN A 91 -8.74 -16.61 4.12
C ASN A 91 -8.30 -17.04 2.71
N ARG A 92 -9.25 -17.38 1.82
CA ARG A 92 -8.94 -17.80 0.45
C ARG A 92 -8.35 -16.66 -0.38
N ALA A 93 -8.89 -15.45 -0.23
CA ALA A 93 -8.44 -14.27 -0.97
C ALA A 93 -7.06 -13.81 -0.46
N VAL A 94 -6.88 -13.72 0.86
CA VAL A 94 -5.60 -13.39 1.50
C VAL A 94 -4.52 -14.37 1.06
N ARG A 95 -4.73 -15.68 1.21
CA ARG A 95 -3.73 -16.70 0.79
C ARG A 95 -3.35 -16.60 -0.68
N ARG A 96 -4.32 -16.35 -1.57
CA ARG A 96 -4.07 -16.20 -3.02
C ARG A 96 -3.18 -14.99 -3.30
N ILE A 97 -3.49 -13.85 -2.70
CA ILE A 97 -2.78 -12.60 -2.93
C ILE A 97 -1.41 -12.61 -2.23
N THR A 98 -1.27 -13.24 -1.07
CA THR A 98 0.04 -13.48 -0.42
C THR A 98 0.99 -14.24 -1.33
N LYS A 99 0.51 -15.31 -1.99
CA LYS A 99 1.33 -16.06 -2.96
C LYS A 99 1.79 -15.19 -4.13
N LEU A 100 0.94 -14.29 -4.60
CA LEU A 100 1.26 -13.36 -5.68
C LEU A 100 2.37 -12.38 -5.27
N PHE A 101 2.23 -11.71 -4.12
CA PHE A 101 3.24 -10.77 -3.61
C PHE A 101 4.56 -11.47 -3.28
N ASN A 102 4.52 -12.64 -2.62
CA ASN A 102 5.72 -13.40 -2.30
C ASN A 102 6.48 -13.87 -3.56
N LYS A 103 5.78 -14.21 -4.66
CA LYS A 103 6.42 -14.56 -5.94
C LYS A 103 7.25 -13.41 -6.51
N ASN A 104 6.90 -12.17 -6.17
CA ASN A 104 7.60 -10.96 -6.59
C ASN A 104 8.47 -10.35 -5.48
N ASN A 105 8.84 -11.14 -4.45
CA ASN A 105 9.70 -10.73 -3.33
C ASN A 105 9.14 -9.57 -2.48
N ILE A 106 7.83 -9.39 -2.45
CA ILE A 106 7.18 -8.43 -1.55
C ILE A 106 6.69 -9.18 -0.30
N PRO A 107 7.27 -8.92 0.89
CA PRO A 107 6.92 -9.64 2.09
C PRO A 107 5.49 -9.30 2.56
N VAL A 108 4.72 -10.36 2.79
CA VAL A 108 3.41 -10.29 3.44
C VAL A 108 3.47 -11.00 4.78
N PHE A 109 3.18 -10.28 5.85
CA PHE A 109 3.23 -10.82 7.21
C PHE A 109 1.84 -11.26 7.68
N PRO A 110 1.76 -12.32 8.51
CA PRO A 110 0.50 -12.84 9.02
C PRO A 110 -0.14 -11.94 10.07
N THR A 111 0.65 -11.14 10.81
CA THR A 111 0.14 -10.24 11.85
C THR A 111 0.73 -8.84 11.74
N LEU A 112 0.03 -7.89 12.36
CA LEU A 112 0.52 -6.52 12.51
C LEU A 112 1.80 -6.48 13.33
N GLU A 113 1.90 -7.25 14.42
CA GLU A 113 3.11 -7.25 15.26
C GLU A 113 4.34 -7.73 14.49
N GLU A 114 4.21 -8.78 13.67
CA GLU A 114 5.30 -9.25 12.84
C GLU A 114 5.69 -8.21 11.79
N THR A 115 4.71 -7.55 11.19
CA THR A 115 4.98 -6.50 10.19
C THR A 115 5.75 -5.34 10.82
N ILE A 116 5.28 -4.83 11.97
CA ILE A 116 5.92 -3.72 12.68
C ILE A 116 7.32 -4.11 13.15
N ARG A 117 7.49 -5.32 13.70
CA ARG A 117 8.79 -5.81 14.16
C ARG A 117 9.82 -5.86 13.03
N ASN A 118 9.45 -6.41 11.87
CA ASN A 118 10.38 -6.50 10.75
C ASN A 118 10.65 -5.11 10.15
N PHE A 119 9.65 -4.24 10.12
CA PHE A 119 9.83 -2.87 9.59
C PHE A 119 10.75 -2.06 10.50
N SER A 120 10.62 -2.21 11.84
CA SER A 120 11.49 -1.52 12.78
C SER A 120 12.95 -1.97 12.70
N ILE A 121 13.22 -3.25 12.43
CA ILE A 121 14.58 -3.75 12.17
C ILE A 121 15.20 -3.02 10.98
N LEU A 122 14.48 -2.88 9.86
CA LEU A 122 14.99 -2.19 8.68
C LEU A 122 15.26 -0.71 8.94
N VAL A 123 14.36 -0.05 9.68
CA VAL A 123 14.56 1.34 10.10
C VAL A 123 15.78 1.49 11.01
N GLN A 124 16.00 0.55 11.94
CA GLN A 124 17.16 0.56 12.85
C GLN A 124 18.48 0.28 12.11
N GLU A 125 18.51 -0.71 11.23
CA GLU A 125 19.69 -1.02 10.42
C GLU A 125 20.09 0.13 9.50
N SER A 126 19.11 0.83 8.91
CA SER A 126 19.35 2.03 8.12
C SER A 126 20.07 3.10 8.96
N LYS A 127 19.59 3.37 10.18
CA LYS A 127 20.23 4.33 11.09
C LYS A 127 21.65 3.92 11.47
N ASN A 128 21.85 2.62 11.77
CA ASN A 128 23.16 2.09 12.15
C ASN A 128 24.19 2.15 11.01
N LYS A 129 23.76 2.04 9.74
CA LYS A 129 24.64 2.19 8.56
C LYS A 129 25.01 3.65 8.26
N ILE A 130 24.20 4.61 8.69
CA ILE A 130 24.43 6.04 8.47
C ILE A 130 25.34 6.65 9.56
N GLY A 131 25.63 5.93 10.64
CA GLY A 131 26.63 6.35 11.63
C GLY A 131 26.24 7.61 12.40
N ILE A 132 24.98 7.68 12.85
CA ILE A 132 24.55 8.59 13.92
C ILE A 132 24.53 7.80 15.23
#